data_AF-G3HMH0-F1
#
_entry.id   AF-G3HMH0-F1
#
_cell.length_a   1.000
_cell.length_b   1.000
_cell.length_c   1.000
_cell.angle_alpha   90.00
_cell.angle_beta   90.00
_cell.angle_gamma   90.00
#
_symmetry.space_group_name_H-M   'P 1'
#
loop_
_entity.id
_entity.type
_entity.pdbx_description
1 polymer ?
#
loop_
_entity_poly.entity_id
_entity_poly.type
_entity_poly.pdbx_seq_one_letter_code
_entity_poly.pdbx_strand_id
1 'polypeptide(L)' 'MCGLQVLYPMDAAQRSQHINSCIEAHEKDTELSFAVQRSKDMVCGICMKVVYDKANPREHHFGILSNCNHTYCLKCIRK' A
#
# COMPACT_ATOMS: atom_id res chain seq x y z
N MET A 1 5.91 -9.04 -14.84
CA MET A 1 5.01 -9.22 -16.01
C MET A 1 4.11 -10.42 -15.77
N CYS A 2 2.85 -10.38 -16.22
CA CYS A 2 1.81 -11.35 -15.84
C CYS A 2 2.03 -12.79 -16.32
N GLY A 3 2.91 -13.03 -17.30
CA GLY A 3 3.25 -14.38 -17.80
C GLY A 3 2.12 -15.10 -18.53
N LEU A 4 0.99 -14.44 -18.79
CA LEU A 4 -0.21 -15.03 -19.38
C LEU A 4 -0.07 -15.22 -20.89
N GLN A 5 -0.35 -16.43 -21.40
CA GLN A 5 -0.41 -16.74 -22.84
C GLN A 5 -1.78 -16.37 -23.43
N VAL A 6 -2.20 -15.11 -23.28
CA VAL A 6 -3.55 -14.65 -23.66
C VAL A 6 -3.54 -13.82 -24.96
N LEU A 7 -2.39 -13.71 -25.63
CA LEU A 7 -2.20 -12.82 -26.78
C LEU A 7 -2.06 -13.61 -28.07
N TYR A 8 -2.81 -13.22 -29.10
CA TYR A 8 -2.70 -13.82 -30.43
C TYR A 8 -1.28 -13.55 -31.00
N PRO A 9 -0.56 -14.57 -31.49
CA PRO A 9 0.85 -14.42 -31.90
C PRO A 9 1.11 -13.45 -33.07
N MET A 10 0.11 -13.12 -33.87
CA MET A 10 0.26 -12.20 -35.01
C MET A 10 -0.40 -10.83 -34.80
N ASP A 11 -1.11 -10.61 -33.69
CA ASP A 11 -1.73 -9.32 -33.39
C ASP A 11 -0.80 -8.46 -32.53
N ALA A 12 0.01 -7.64 -33.20
CA ALA A 12 0.95 -6.73 -32.54
C ALA A 12 0.24 -5.63 -31.73
N ALA A 13 -0.96 -5.21 -32.14
CA ALA A 13 -1.72 -4.15 -31.46
C ALA A 13 -2.26 -4.64 -30.12
N GLN A 14 -2.87 -5.84 -30.10
CA GLN A 14 -3.34 -6.49 -28.88
C GLN A 14 -2.18 -6.73 -27.89
N ARG A 15 -1.02 -7.15 -28.41
CA ARG A 15 0.17 -7.38 -27.57
C ARG A 15 0.68 -6.10 -26.93
N SER A 16 0.78 -5.03 -27.71
CA SER A 16 1.20 -3.72 -27.21
C SER A 16 0.25 -3.20 -26.12
N GLN A 17 -1.06 -3.28 -26.36
CA GLN A 17 -2.08 -2.87 -25.40
C GLN A 17 -1.97 -3.64 -24.08
N HIS A 18 -1.80 -4.96 -24.16
CA HIS A 18 -1.65 -5.79 -22.96
C HIS A 18 -0.35 -5.49 -22.19
N ILE A 19 0.77 -5.32 -22.89
CA ILE A 19 2.04 -4.98 -22.25
C ILE A 19 1.92 -3.69 -21.46
N ASN A 20 1.35 -2.64 -22.05
CA ASN A 20 1.13 -1.37 -21.37
C ASN A 20 0.23 -1.54 -20.14
N SER A 21 -0.93 -2.19 -20.30
CA SER A 21 -1.85 -2.44 -19.18
C SER A 21 -1.20 -3.27 -18.07
N CYS A 22 -0.36 -4.25 -18.41
CA CYS A 22 0.36 -5.07 -17.45
C CYS A 22 1.45 -4.30 -16.71
N ILE A 23 2.17 -3.41 -17.39
CA ILE A 23 3.16 -2.53 -16.76
C ILE A 23 2.44 -1.61 -15.77
N GLU A 24 1.38 -0.94 -16.21
CA GLU A 24 0.60 -0.04 -15.33
C GLU A 24 0.03 -0.76 -14.10
N ALA A 25 -0.50 -1.98 -14.29
CA ALA A 25 -1.00 -2.78 -13.17
C ALA A 25 0.11 -3.17 -12.19
N HIS A 26 1.27 -3.58 -12.73
CA HIS A 26 2.42 -3.95 -11.92
C HIS A 26 3.03 -2.75 -11.17
N GLU A 27 3.10 -1.58 -11.80
CA GLU A 27 3.56 -0.35 -11.15
C GLU A 27 2.68 0.04 -9.96
N LYS A 28 1.35 -0.03 -10.14
CA LYS A 28 0.38 0.22 -9.05
C LYS A 28 0.52 -0.77 -7.91
N ASP A 29 0.65 -2.06 -8.21
CA ASP A 29 0.85 -3.11 -7.18
C ASP A 29 2.18 -2.91 -6.44
N THR A 30 3.22 -2.55 -7.18
CA THR A 30 4.54 -2.24 -6.63
C THR A 30 4.47 -1.05 -5.66
N GLU A 31 3.85 0.06 -6.07
CA GLU A 31 3.65 1.23 -5.20
C GLU A 31 2.86 0.89 -3.94
N LEU A 32 1.77 0.13 -4.07
CA LEU A 32 0.97 -0.33 -2.95
C LEU A 32 1.78 -1.21 -1.99
N SER A 33 2.58 -2.14 -2.53
CA SER A 33 3.43 -3.02 -1.72
C SER A 33 4.44 -2.23 -0.88
N PHE A 34 5.04 -1.19 -1.45
CA PHE A 34 5.95 -0.29 -0.73
C PHE A 34 5.22 0.51 0.35
N ALA A 35 4.02 1.01 0.07
CA ALA A 35 3.20 1.73 1.05
C ALA A 35 2.81 0.83 2.23
N VAL A 36 2.43 -0.42 1.96
CA VAL A 36 2.13 -1.42 2.99
C VAL A 36 3.37 -1.75 3.81
N GLN A 37 4.51 -1.99 3.16
CA GLN A 37 5.75 -2.30 3.86
C GLN A 37 6.18 -1.16 4.80
N ARG A 38 6.04 0.10 4.36
CA ARG A 38 6.33 1.27 5.21
C ARG A 38 5.35 1.44 6.38
N SER A 39 4.10 1.02 6.23
CA SER A 39 3.07 1.20 7.26
C SER A 39 3.00 0.07 8.28
N LYS A 40 3.48 -1.14 7.95
CA LYS A 40 3.44 -2.33 8.81
C LYS A 40 4.08 -2.13 10.17
N ASP A 41 5.24 -1.47 10.21
CA ASP A 41 6.02 -1.33 11.45
C ASP A 41 5.76 0.01 12.18
N MET A 42 4.73 0.77 11.79
CA MET A 42 4.48 2.07 12.39
C MET A 42 3.93 1.92 13.81
N VAL A 43 4.72 2.38 14.78
CA VAL A 43 4.41 2.28 16.22
C VAL A 43 3.78 3.57 16.72
N CYS A 44 2.73 3.46 17.52
CA CYS A 44 2.16 4.62 18.18
C CYS A 44 3.08 5.14 19.31
N GLY A 45 3.48 6.40 19.25
CA GLY A 45 4.35 7.03 20.26
C GLY A 45 3.75 7.19 21.67
N ILE A 46 2.46 6.90 21.87
CA ILE A 46 1.77 6.98 23.17
C ILE A 46 1.58 5.59 23.78
N CYS A 47 0.96 4.67 23.03
CA CYS A 47 0.65 3.32 23.55
C CYS A 47 1.71 2.28 23.21
N MET A 48 2.75 2.63 22.43
CA MET A 48 3.86 1.77 22.02
C MET A 48 3.43 0.49 21.27
N LYS A 49 2.21 0.46 20.73
CA LYS A 49 1.71 -0.64 19.91
C LYS A 49 1.89 -0.32 18.43
N VAL A 50 2.20 -1.35 17.64
CA VAL A 50 2.12 -1.31 16.18
C VAL A 50 0.67 -1.01 15.80
N VAL A 51 0.48 0.02 14.97
CA VAL A 51 -0.86 0.48 14.59
C VAL A 51 -1.53 -0.52 13.64
N TYR A 52 -0.75 -1.12 12.74
CA TYR A 52 -1.21 -2.11 11.77
C TYR A 52 -1.63 -3.46 12.41
N ASP A 53 -1.07 -3.81 13.58
CA ASP A 53 -1.40 -5.06 14.29
C ASP A 53 -2.69 -5.01 15.11
N LYS A 54 -3.40 -3.88 15.10
CA LYS A 54 -4.63 -3.75 15.87
C LYS A 54 -5.73 -4.63 15.28
N ALA A 55 -6.47 -5.29 16.16
CA ALA A 55 -7.53 -6.23 15.76
C ALA A 55 -8.62 -5.60 14.88
N ASN A 56 -8.90 -4.31 15.06
CA ASN A 56 -9.89 -3.59 14.29
C ASN A 56 -9.22 -2.79 13.15
N PRO A 57 -9.53 -3.07 11.87
CA PRO A 57 -8.96 -2.33 10.73
C PRO A 57 -9.19 -0.82 10.78
N ARG A 58 -10.29 -0.37 11.41
CA ARG A 58 -10.53 1.07 11.61
C ARG A 58 -9.43 1.75 12.43
N GLU A 59 -8.72 0.99 13.27
CA GLU A 59 -7.63 1.48 14.10
C GLU A 59 -6.27 1.42 13.44
N HIS A 60 -6.17 0.88 12.20
CA HIS A 60 -4.94 0.91 11.40
C HIS A 60 -4.60 2.32 10.91
N HIS A 61 -5.55 3.25 10.98
CA HIS A 61 -5.32 4.66 10.71
C HIS A 61 -4.59 5.33 11.88
N PHE A 62 -3.64 6.19 11.55
CA PHE A 62 -2.88 7.00 12.50
C PHE A 62 -2.83 8.46 12.05
N GLY A 63 -2.59 9.36 13.00
CA GLY A 63 -2.26 10.75 12.75
C GLY A 63 -0.76 10.99 12.89
N ILE A 64 -0.28 12.04 12.22
CA ILE A 64 1.05 12.64 12.41
C ILE A 64 0.79 14.07 12.92
N LEU A 65 1.46 14.49 13.98
CA LEU A 65 1.27 15.82 14.55
C LEU A 65 2.14 16.85 13.83
N SER A 66 1.70 18.11 13.77
CA SER A 66 2.43 19.17 13.05
C SER A 66 3.82 19.48 13.63
N ASN A 67 4.05 19.15 14.90
CA ASN A 67 5.30 19.42 15.62
C ASN A 67 6.28 18.24 15.63
N CYS A 68 5.87 17.05 15.17
CA CYS A 68 6.75 15.89 15.11
C CYS A 68 6.25 14.83 14.12
N ASN A 69 7.18 14.15 13.44
CA ASN A 69 6.87 13.10 12.47
C ASN A 69 6.56 11.73 13.12
N HIS A 70 6.18 11.72 14.39
CA HIS A 70 5.81 10.49 15.07
C HIS A 70 4.39 10.07 14.69
N THR A 71 4.18 8.75 14.66
CA THR A 71 2.87 8.16 14.42
C THR A 71 2.08 8.00 15.70
N TYR A 72 0.80 8.34 15.64
CA TYR A 72 -0.10 8.20 16.77
C TYR A 72 -1.42 7.55 16.37
N CYS A 73 -1.83 6.54 17.14
CA CYS A 73 -3.11 5.88 16.94
C CYS A 73 -4.26 6.87 17.14
N LEU A 74 -5.33 6.81 16.34
CA LEU A 74 -6.44 7.76 16.48
C LEU A 74 -7.08 7.73 17.87
N LYS A 75 -7.15 6.56 18.53
CA LYS A 75 -7.62 6.44 19.92
C LYS A 75 -6.75 7.19 20.94
N CYS A 76 -5.47 7.38 20.62
CA CYS A 76 -4.47 7.96 21.49
C CYS A 76 -4.50 9.49 21.43
N ILE A 77 -4.78 10.07 20.25
CA ILE A 77 -4.80 11.52 20.02
C ILE A 77 -6.20 12.15 19.99
N ARG A 78 -7.27 11.34 19.91
CA ARG A 78 -8.67 11.82 20.03
C ARG A 78 -9.19 11.76 21.46
N LYS A 79 -8.31 11.50 22.43
CA LYS A 79 -8.62 11.60 23.87
C LYS A 79 -8.35 13.00 24.36
#